data_AF-A0A645DQ72-F1
#
_entry.id   AF-A0A645DQ72-F1
#
_cell.length_a   1.000
_cell.length_b   1.000
_cell.length_c   1.000
_cell.angle_alpha   90.00
_cell.angle_beta   90.00
_cell.angle_gamma   90.00
#
_symmetry.space_group_name_H-M   'P 1'
#
loop_
_entity.id
_entity.type
_entity.pdbx_description
1 polymer ?
#
loop_
_entity_poly.entity_id
_entity_poly.type
_entity_poly.pdbx_seq_one_letter_code
_entity_poly.pdbx_strand_id
1 'polypeptide(L)'
;MGADFYSPAHLEPSHADLAWYGIHGIEALFTVMETGCISVNRMSSEGTDVVVGLWNDGRIGTVRGARTGKAPYGGQAVTDKGVVPTGEYEGYEGLLKEVLKFFKTRIPPVTEKETLEIFTFIEAADISKSKGGKIISLDATYQKSMKDAQKLIRKLK
;
A
#
# COMPACT_ATOMS: atom_id res chain seq x y z
N MET A 1 11.01 -3.88 -15.02
CA MET A 1 11.25 -2.83 -14.00
C MET A 1 10.16 -2.96 -12.94
N GLY A 2 10.45 -2.58 -11.70
CA GLY A 2 9.54 -2.79 -10.58
C GLY A 2 10.18 -2.40 -9.26
N ALA A 3 9.54 -2.74 -8.14
CA ALA A 3 10.13 -2.54 -6.82
C ALA A 3 9.64 -3.60 -5.83
N ASP A 4 10.52 -3.95 -4.90
CA ASP A 4 10.26 -4.95 -3.87
C ASP A 4 10.48 -4.31 -2.50
N PHE A 5 9.47 -4.36 -1.64
CA PHE A 5 9.51 -3.79 -0.30
C PHE A 5 9.18 -4.82 0.76
N TYR A 6 9.60 -4.54 1.98
CA TYR A 6 9.24 -5.31 3.15
C TYR A 6 9.02 -4.40 4.35
N SER A 7 8.02 -4.75 5.16
CA SER A 7 7.67 -4.05 6.40
C SER A 7 7.21 -5.07 7.45
N PRO A 8 7.17 -4.70 8.75
CA PRO A 8 6.33 -5.41 9.69
C PRO A 8 4.87 -5.37 9.23
N ALA A 9 4.06 -6.31 9.68
CA ALA A 9 2.64 -6.37 9.34
C ALA A 9 1.80 -6.92 10.51
N HIS A 10 2.15 -6.52 11.74
CA HIS A 10 1.34 -6.89 12.91
C HIS A 10 -0.11 -6.42 12.75
N LEU A 11 -1.03 -7.30 13.12
CA LEU A 11 -2.45 -7.04 13.08
C LEU A 11 -2.86 -6.23 14.30
N GLU A 12 -3.74 -5.27 14.09
CA GLU A 12 -4.40 -4.49 15.14
C GLU A 12 -5.92 -4.67 14.96
N PRO A 13 -6.65 -5.25 15.93
CA PRO A 13 -8.08 -5.56 15.79
C PRO A 13 -8.97 -4.39 15.35
N SER A 14 -8.56 -3.16 15.65
CA SER A 14 -9.28 -1.94 15.27
C SER A 14 -9.02 -1.44 13.84
N HIS A 15 -8.08 -2.05 13.11
CA HIS A 15 -7.65 -1.60 11.78
C HIS A 15 -7.89 -2.68 10.72
N ALA A 16 -8.06 -2.25 9.47
CA ALA A 16 -7.96 -3.17 8.34
C ALA A 16 -6.54 -3.78 8.30
N ASP A 17 -6.43 -5.06 7.91
CA ASP A 17 -5.27 -5.93 8.12
C ASP A 17 -3.93 -5.25 7.79
N LEU A 18 -3.70 -4.95 6.51
CA LEU A 18 -2.47 -4.29 6.06
C LEU A 18 -2.51 -2.76 6.22
N ALA A 19 -3.58 -2.18 6.78
CA ALA A 19 -3.70 -0.73 6.98
C ALA A 19 -3.02 -0.22 8.28
N TRP A 20 -2.44 -1.13 9.08
CA TRP A 20 -1.63 -0.77 10.24
C TRP A 20 -0.14 -0.82 9.91
N TYR A 21 0.64 -1.79 10.38
CA TYR A 21 2.08 -1.84 10.05
C TYR A 21 2.38 -2.20 8.59
N GLY A 22 1.50 -2.97 7.94
CA GLY A 22 1.67 -3.36 6.55
C GLY A 22 1.67 -2.17 5.58
N ILE A 23 1.07 -1.04 5.99
CA ILE A 23 0.92 0.13 5.15
C ILE A 23 2.27 0.77 4.83
N HIS A 24 3.25 0.68 5.73
CA HIS A 24 4.57 1.28 5.53
C HIS A 24 5.28 0.71 4.29
N GLY A 25 5.22 -0.61 4.08
CA GLY A 25 5.77 -1.23 2.88
C GLY A 25 4.98 -0.88 1.61
N ILE A 26 3.67 -0.68 1.74
CA ILE A 26 2.78 -0.30 0.63
C ILE A 26 3.01 1.17 0.24
N GLU A 27 3.07 2.10 1.18
CA GLU A 27 3.37 3.51 0.92
C GLU A 27 4.74 3.68 0.29
N ALA A 28 5.75 2.94 0.77
CA ALA A 28 7.07 2.95 0.17
C ALA A 28 7.03 2.41 -1.28
N LEU A 29 6.26 1.35 -1.53
CA LEU A 29 6.02 0.84 -2.88
C LEU A 29 5.37 1.90 -3.79
N PHE A 30 4.31 2.56 -3.34
CA PHE A 30 3.62 3.61 -4.10
C PHE A 30 4.48 4.86 -4.30
N THR A 31 5.36 5.19 -3.35
CA THR A 31 6.33 6.30 -3.52
C THR A 31 7.28 6.05 -4.69
N VAL A 32 7.72 4.80 -4.90
CA VAL A 32 8.62 4.44 -6.00
C VAL A 32 7.86 4.15 -7.31
N MET A 33 6.69 3.53 -7.21
CA MET A 33 5.94 3.04 -8.37
C MET A 33 4.91 4.04 -8.90
N GLU A 34 4.58 5.06 -8.10
CA GLU A 34 3.49 6.00 -8.30
C GLU A 34 2.11 5.31 -8.38
N THR A 35 1.04 6.09 -8.59
CA THR A 35 -0.29 5.56 -8.91
C THR A 35 -0.30 4.83 -10.26
N GLY A 36 -1.27 3.93 -10.46
CA GLY A 36 -1.46 3.18 -11.70
C GLY A 36 -1.56 1.67 -11.51
N CYS A 37 -1.73 1.18 -10.29
CA CYS A 37 -1.95 -0.24 -10.02
C CYS A 37 -3.34 -0.66 -10.54
N ILE A 38 -3.39 -1.75 -11.31
CA ILE A 38 -4.63 -2.25 -11.95
C ILE A 38 -5.17 -3.52 -11.31
N SER A 39 -4.28 -4.34 -10.73
CA SER A 39 -4.68 -5.56 -10.03
C SER A 39 -3.67 -5.97 -8.96
N VAL A 40 -4.15 -6.66 -7.94
CA VAL A 40 -3.33 -7.16 -6.83
C VAL A 40 -3.73 -8.58 -6.45
N ASN A 41 -2.77 -9.36 -5.98
CA ASN A 41 -3.05 -10.59 -5.24
C ASN A 41 -2.21 -10.68 -3.95
N ARG A 42 -2.70 -11.46 -2.99
CA ARG A 42 -2.04 -11.69 -1.70
C ARG A 42 -1.93 -13.17 -1.41
N MET A 43 -0.70 -13.62 -1.17
CA MET A 43 -0.39 -14.92 -0.58
C MET A 43 -0.16 -14.74 0.92
N SER A 44 -0.79 -15.58 1.74
CA SER A 44 -0.79 -15.42 3.21
C SER A 44 -0.47 -16.73 3.91
N SER A 45 0.27 -16.64 5.01
CA SER A 45 0.42 -17.70 6.02
C SER A 45 0.44 -17.08 7.43
N GLU A 46 0.52 -17.90 8.46
CA GLU A 46 0.41 -17.47 9.88
C GLU A 46 1.38 -16.35 10.27
N GLY A 47 2.59 -16.32 9.69
CA GLY A 47 3.65 -15.37 10.05
C GLY A 47 3.98 -14.32 8.99
N THR A 48 3.45 -14.42 7.77
CA THR A 48 3.89 -13.55 6.67
C THR A 48 2.87 -13.44 5.54
N ASP A 49 2.96 -12.34 4.81
CA ASP A 49 2.29 -12.13 3.54
C ASP A 49 3.28 -11.76 2.45
N VAL A 50 2.91 -12.08 1.22
CA VAL A 50 3.47 -11.44 0.03
C VAL A 50 2.30 -10.91 -0.79
N VAL A 51 2.30 -9.60 -1.01
CA VAL A 51 1.34 -8.91 -1.88
C VAL A 51 2.05 -8.54 -3.17
N VAL A 52 1.41 -8.80 -4.30
CA VAL A 52 1.96 -8.53 -5.63
C VAL A 52 0.96 -7.68 -6.41
N GLY A 53 1.40 -6.50 -6.84
CA GLY A 53 0.62 -5.57 -7.67
C GLY A 53 1.13 -5.51 -9.10
N LEU A 54 0.21 -5.34 -10.04
CA LEU A 54 0.49 -5.08 -11.45
C LEU A 54 0.07 -3.65 -11.78
N TRP A 55 1.00 -2.86 -12.34
CA TRP A 55 0.75 -1.52 -12.84
C TRP A 55 0.31 -1.53 -14.30
N ASN A 56 -0.39 -0.47 -14.71
CA ASN A 56 -0.96 -0.29 -16.05
C ASN A 56 0.08 -0.30 -17.19
N ASP A 57 1.35 -0.02 -16.88
CA ASP A 57 2.48 -0.04 -17.79
C ASP A 57 3.26 -1.37 -17.77
N GLY A 58 2.74 -2.37 -17.06
CA GLY A 58 3.32 -3.70 -16.95
C GLY A 58 4.40 -3.84 -15.88
N ARG A 59 4.74 -2.77 -15.13
CA ARG A 59 5.61 -2.92 -13.95
C ARG A 59 4.93 -3.78 -12.87
N ILE A 60 5.72 -4.53 -12.12
CA ILE A 60 5.25 -5.36 -11.01
C ILE A 60 5.92 -4.87 -9.72
N GLY A 61 5.11 -4.70 -8.68
CA GLY A 61 5.54 -4.32 -7.35
C GLY A 61 5.25 -5.42 -6.34
N THR A 62 6.13 -5.63 -5.36
CA THR A 62 5.89 -6.58 -4.27
C THR A 62 6.05 -5.95 -2.90
N VAL A 63 5.23 -6.40 -1.94
CA VAL A 63 5.39 -6.08 -0.52
C VAL A 63 5.36 -7.37 0.29
N ARG A 64 6.41 -7.60 1.08
CA ARG A 64 6.43 -8.65 2.09
C ARG A 64 6.06 -8.07 3.46
N GLY A 65 4.96 -8.57 4.03
CA GLY A 65 4.58 -8.31 5.41
C GLY A 65 5.15 -9.38 6.34
N ALA A 66 5.91 -9.00 7.36
CA ALA A 66 6.41 -9.92 8.39
C ALA A 66 5.67 -9.70 9.73
N ARG A 67 5.07 -10.77 10.30
CA ARG A 67 4.42 -10.75 11.62
C ARG A 67 5.29 -11.32 12.72
N THR A 68 6.31 -12.07 12.33
CA THR A 68 7.26 -12.72 13.24
C THR A 68 8.68 -12.37 12.81
N GLY A 69 9.63 -12.58 13.73
CA GLY A 69 11.03 -12.23 13.51
C GLY A 69 11.34 -10.75 13.76
N LYS A 70 12.52 -10.31 13.31
CA LYS A 70 12.92 -8.89 13.44
C LYS A 70 12.08 -8.05 12.50
N ALA A 71 11.55 -6.93 13.01
CA ALA A 71 10.78 -5.94 12.27
C ALA A 71 11.59 -5.37 11.09
N PRO A 72 11.34 -5.82 9.84
CA PRO A 72 12.20 -5.47 8.73
C PRO A 72 11.60 -4.25 8.00
N TYR A 73 12.35 -3.18 7.81
CA TYR A 73 11.96 -2.07 6.92
C TYR A 73 12.98 -1.93 5.80
N GLY A 74 12.49 -1.75 4.58
CA GLY A 74 13.35 -1.47 3.44
C GLY A 74 12.77 -1.98 2.12
N GLY A 75 13.56 -1.79 1.07
CA GLY A 75 13.19 -2.21 -0.25
C GLY A 75 14.24 -1.84 -1.29
N GLN A 76 13.96 -2.23 -2.52
CA GLN A 76 14.81 -1.98 -3.67
C GLN A 76 13.96 -1.71 -4.91
N ALA A 77 14.43 -0.81 -5.75
CA ALA A 77 13.88 -0.57 -7.09
C ALA A 77 14.70 -1.35 -8.12
N VAL A 78 14.01 -2.04 -9.02
CA VAL A 78 14.60 -2.72 -10.18
C VAL A 78 14.43 -1.81 -11.40
N THR A 79 15.53 -1.20 -11.81
CA THR A 79 15.61 -0.23 -12.91
C THR A 79 16.30 -0.83 -14.14
N ASP A 80 16.31 -0.09 -15.25
CA ASP A 80 17.11 -0.40 -16.44
C ASP A 80 18.63 -0.35 -16.19
N LYS A 81 19.06 0.37 -15.16
CA LYS A 81 20.46 0.56 -14.76
C LYS A 81 20.91 -0.38 -13.64
N GLY A 82 20.02 -1.28 -13.19
CA GLY A 82 20.29 -2.22 -12.11
C GLY A 82 19.37 -2.04 -10.91
N VAL A 83 19.74 -2.68 -9.80
CA VAL A 83 18.97 -2.69 -8.55
C VAL A 83 19.49 -1.61 -7.61
N VAL A 84 18.60 -0.73 -7.13
CA VAL A 84 18.95 0.42 -6.29
C VAL A 84 18.19 0.33 -4.96
N PRO A 85 18.87 0.44 -3.79
CA PRO A 85 18.19 0.45 -2.50
C PRO A 85 17.37 1.73 -2.30
N THR A 86 16.24 1.64 -1.60
CA THR A 86 15.31 2.76 -1.41
C THR A 86 15.60 3.60 -0.16
N GLY A 87 16.73 3.35 0.51
CA GLY A 87 17.13 4.01 1.75
C GLY A 87 16.62 3.34 3.02
N GLU A 88 17.08 3.85 4.16
CA GLU A 88 16.67 3.42 5.50
C GLU A 88 15.69 4.42 6.12
N TYR A 89 15.12 4.07 7.27
CA TYR A 89 14.29 5.00 8.03
C TYR A 89 15.15 6.13 8.63
N GLU A 90 14.94 7.36 8.17
CA GLU A 90 15.71 8.54 8.61
C GLU A 90 15.06 9.30 9.79
N GLY A 91 14.00 8.76 10.39
CA GLY A 91 13.26 9.44 11.45
C GLY A 91 12.13 10.33 10.93
N TYR A 92 11.53 11.12 11.84
CA TYR A 92 10.33 11.92 11.54
C TYR A 92 10.60 13.29 10.91
N GLU A 93 11.86 13.70 10.78
CA GLU A 93 12.17 15.07 10.34
C GLU A 93 11.58 15.38 8.96
N GLY A 94 11.71 14.46 8.00
CA GLY A 94 11.15 14.61 6.65
C GLY A 94 9.62 14.75 6.68
N LEU A 95 8.94 13.90 7.45
CA LEU A 95 7.49 13.96 7.65
C LEU A 95 7.07 15.33 8.22
N LEU A 96 7.72 15.77 9.30
CA LEU A 96 7.39 17.04 9.95
C LEU A 96 7.61 18.24 9.03
N LYS A 97 8.64 18.21 8.17
CA LYS A 97 8.85 19.24 7.14
C LYS A 97 7.68 19.33 6.16
N GLU A 98 7.21 18.20 5.64
CA GLU A 98 6.07 18.20 4.71
C GLU A 98 4.74 18.57 5.40
N VAL A 99 4.54 18.18 6.67
CA VAL A 99 3.38 18.63 7.48
C VAL A 99 3.40 20.16 7.64
N LEU A 100 4.53 20.75 8.01
CA LEU A 100 4.65 22.21 8.16
C LEU A 100 4.41 22.93 6.82
N LYS A 101 4.92 22.37 5.71
CA LYS A 101 4.70 22.89 4.36
C LYS A 101 3.24 22.81 3.95
N PHE A 102 2.52 21.72 4.26
CA PHE A 102 1.09 21.61 4.04
C PHE A 102 0.32 22.71 4.77
N PHE A 103 0.59 22.95 6.05
CA PHE A 103 -0.13 23.99 6.80
C PHE A 103 0.14 25.41 6.26
N LYS A 104 1.33 25.67 5.72
CA LYS A 104 1.68 26.95 5.09
C LYS A 104 1.06 27.14 3.71
N THR A 105 1.10 26.10 2.88
CA THR A 105 0.76 26.19 1.45
C THR A 105 -0.66 25.70 1.11
N ARG A 106 -1.27 24.91 2.01
CA ARG A 106 -2.51 24.15 1.79
C ARG A 106 -2.42 23.11 0.66
N ILE A 107 -1.20 22.78 0.22
CA ILE A 107 -0.95 21.76 -0.79
C ILE A 107 -0.55 20.47 -0.07
N PRO A 108 -1.35 19.39 -0.14
CA PRO A 108 -1.00 18.13 0.52
C PRO A 108 0.20 17.48 -0.18
N PRO A 109 1.14 16.87 0.59
CA PRO A 109 2.31 16.22 0.02
C PRO A 109 1.97 14.91 -0.71
N VAL A 110 0.83 14.31 -0.37
CA VAL A 110 0.26 13.11 -1.00
C VAL A 110 -1.13 13.44 -1.51
N THR A 111 -1.45 13.07 -2.74
CA THR A 111 -2.74 13.42 -3.35
C THR A 111 -3.86 12.52 -2.82
N GLU A 112 -5.10 13.03 -2.81
CA GLU A 112 -6.28 12.22 -2.47
C GLU A 112 -6.36 10.95 -3.34
N LYS A 113 -6.07 11.08 -4.64
CA LYS A 113 -6.04 9.97 -5.59
C LYS A 113 -5.09 8.87 -5.14
N GLU A 114 -3.87 9.24 -4.75
CA GLU A 114 -2.86 8.28 -4.30
C GLU A 114 -3.27 7.61 -2.98
N THR A 115 -3.77 8.38 -2.01
CA THR A 115 -4.30 7.83 -0.77
C THR A 115 -5.44 6.83 -1.04
N LEU A 116 -6.41 7.18 -1.88
CA LEU A 116 -7.51 6.29 -2.23
C LEU A 116 -7.04 5.02 -2.94
N GLU A 117 -6.02 5.11 -3.81
CA GLU A 117 -5.46 3.95 -4.49
C GLU A 117 -4.73 3.02 -3.52
N ILE A 118 -3.96 3.55 -2.57
CA ILE A 118 -3.30 2.78 -1.50
C ILE A 118 -4.33 1.99 -0.68
N PHE A 119 -5.40 2.65 -0.23
CA PHE A 119 -6.45 1.95 0.54
C PHE A 119 -7.26 0.97 -0.32
N THR A 120 -7.46 1.26 -1.61
CA THR A 120 -8.07 0.31 -2.55
C THR A 120 -7.19 -0.92 -2.75
N PHE A 121 -5.88 -0.73 -2.86
CA PHE A 121 -4.90 -1.82 -2.96
C PHE A 121 -4.94 -2.72 -1.72
N ILE A 122 -4.99 -2.13 -0.52
CA ILE A 122 -5.11 -2.87 0.75
C ILE A 122 -6.40 -3.69 0.80
N GLU A 123 -7.55 -3.07 0.52
CA GLU A 123 -8.84 -3.77 0.49
C GLU A 123 -8.84 -4.91 -0.55
N ALA A 124 -8.30 -4.66 -1.74
CA ALA A 124 -8.21 -5.67 -2.80
C ALA A 124 -7.27 -6.82 -2.41
N ALA A 125 -6.18 -6.55 -1.69
CA ALA A 125 -5.29 -7.57 -1.13
C ALA A 125 -6.00 -8.42 -0.05
N ASP A 126 -6.84 -7.82 0.78
CA ASP A 126 -7.64 -8.54 1.78
C ASP A 126 -8.73 -9.40 1.14
N ILE A 127 -9.39 -8.88 0.10
CA ILE A 127 -10.30 -9.66 -0.75
C ILE A 127 -9.55 -10.83 -1.40
N SER A 128 -8.33 -10.62 -1.90
CA SER A 128 -7.50 -11.67 -2.51
C SER A 128 -7.25 -12.81 -1.52
N LYS A 129 -6.79 -12.47 -0.30
CA LYS A 129 -6.58 -13.43 0.80
C LYS A 129 -7.84 -14.23 1.09
N SER A 130 -8.99 -13.57 1.26
CA SER A 130 -10.27 -14.26 1.55
C SER A 130 -10.73 -15.19 0.42
N LYS A 131 -10.24 -14.97 -0.81
CA LYS A 131 -10.55 -15.77 -2.00
C LYS A 131 -9.44 -16.76 -2.38
N GLY A 132 -8.52 -17.06 -1.47
CA GLY A 132 -7.45 -18.01 -1.72
C GLY A 132 -6.38 -17.50 -2.68
N GLY A 133 -6.06 -16.20 -2.61
CA GLY A 133 -4.99 -15.58 -3.39
C GLY A 133 -5.36 -15.23 -4.83
N LYS A 134 -6.65 -15.14 -5.17
CA LYS A 134 -7.09 -14.71 -6.51
C LYS A 134 -6.61 -13.30 -6.82
N ILE A 135 -6.30 -13.06 -8.09
CA ILE A 135 -6.02 -11.71 -8.61
C ILE A 135 -7.31 -10.88 -8.57
N ILE A 136 -7.25 -9.72 -7.91
CA ILE A 136 -8.37 -8.81 -7.70
C ILE A 136 -8.10 -7.50 -8.46
N SER A 137 -9.10 -7.02 -9.19
CA SER A 137 -9.05 -5.71 -9.87
C SER A 137 -9.20 -4.57 -8.85
N LEU A 138 -8.35 -3.54 -8.97
CA LEU A 138 -8.46 -2.34 -8.14
C LEU A 138 -9.71 -1.52 -8.50
N ASP A 139 -10.02 -1.35 -9.79
CA ASP A 139 -11.22 -0.60 -10.23
C ASP A 139 -12.50 -1.24 -9.68
N ALA A 140 -12.67 -2.56 -9.86
CA ALA A 140 -13.86 -3.25 -9.36
C ALA A 140 -13.99 -3.14 -7.82
N THR A 141 -12.85 -3.15 -7.11
CA THR A 141 -12.80 -2.95 -5.66
C THR A 141 -13.23 -1.54 -5.28
N TYR A 142 -12.65 -0.53 -5.93
CA TYR A 142 -12.98 0.87 -5.69
C TYR A 142 -14.45 1.18 -5.95
N GLN A 143 -15.01 0.75 -7.10
CA GLN A 143 -16.42 0.98 -7.43
C GLN A 143 -17.37 0.37 -6.39
N LYS A 144 -17.05 -0.84 -5.91
CA LYS A 144 -17.81 -1.49 -4.85
C LYS A 144 -17.71 -0.68 -3.55
N SER A 145 -16.50 -0.35 -3.11
CA SER A 145 -16.26 0.39 -1.86
C SER A 145 -16.92 1.78 -1.88
N MET A 146 -16.87 2.49 -3.01
CA MET A 146 -17.55 3.78 -3.20
C MET A 146 -19.06 3.65 -3.07
N LYS A 147 -19.66 2.62 -3.67
CA LYS A 147 -21.10 2.34 -3.54
C LYS A 147 -21.48 2.07 -2.09
N ASP A 148 -20.66 1.34 -1.35
CA ASP A 148 -20.91 1.02 0.05
C ASP A 148 -20.73 2.25 0.96
N ALA A 149 -19.70 3.07 0.72
CA ALA A 149 -19.51 4.35 1.40
C ALA A 149 -20.71 5.30 1.19
N GLN A 150 -21.23 5.41 -0.03
CA GLN A 150 -22.41 6.23 -0.33
C GLN A 150 -23.66 5.77 0.40
N LYS A 151 -23.88 4.45 0.54
CA LYS A 151 -25.00 3.92 1.34
C LYS A 151 -24.87 4.30 2.81
N LEU A 152 -23.66 4.24 3.37
CA LEU A 152 -23.41 4.60 4.76
C LEU A 152 -23.69 6.09 5.00
N ILE A 153 -23.18 6.96 4.12
CA ILE A 153 -23.41 8.42 4.19
C ILE A 153 -24.91 8.74 4.14
N ARG A 154 -25.69 8.05 3.29
CA ARG A 154 -27.15 8.24 3.22
C ARG A 154 -27.90 7.83 4.48
N LYS A 155 -27.36 6.91 5.29
CA LYS A 155 -27.96 6.50 6.56
C LYS A 155 -27.65 7.45 7.71
N LEU A 156 -26.62 8.29 7.55
CA LEU A 156 -26.20 9.29 8.53
C LEU A 156 -26.87 10.65 8.32
N LYS A 157 -27.51 10.85 7.16
CA LYS A 157 -28.35 12.00 6.85
C LYS A 157 -29.79 11.69 7.20
#